data_AF-A0A353ZWT2-F1
#
_entry.id   AF-A0A353ZWT2-F1
#
_cell.length_a   1.000
_cell.length_b   1.000
_cell.length_c   1.000
_cell.angle_alpha   90.00
_cell.angle_beta   90.00
_cell.angle_gamma   90.00
#
_symmetry.space_group_name_H-M   'P 1'
#
loop_
_entity.id
_entity.type
_entity.pdbx_description
1 polymer ?
#
loop_
_entity_poly.entity_id
_entity_poly.type
_entity_poly.pdbx_seq_one_letter_code
_entity_poly.pdbx_strand_id
1 'polypeptide(L)'
;AASLLILVAGGLFFRRSHPVALVAFVAVVEVAVTLLHPWGSNVSAGLWFSLYAVAVVHTRRFSLITLAAATAPLALLYLLAAVGPMEASLVRESGRNPAEFQLLTSIAAGAAIALSNVIATGIGISVRQRREHEQEVAAWAAR
;
A
#
# COMPACT_ATOMS: atom_id res chain seq x y z
N ALA A 1 17.04 1.45 -4.25
CA ALA A 1 16.03 0.41 -3.96
C ALA A 1 16.36 -0.39 -2.69
N ALA A 2 17.52 -1.05 -2.58
CA ALA A 2 17.85 -1.90 -1.43
C ALA A 2 17.84 -1.18 -0.06
N SER A 3 18.34 0.06 0.03
CA SER A 3 18.31 0.88 1.25
C SER A 3 16.90 1.20 1.74
N LEU A 4 15.96 1.40 0.82
CA LEU A 4 14.55 1.67 1.13
C LEU A 4 13.84 0.40 1.62
N LEU A 5 14.16 -0.76 1.03
CA LEU A 5 13.67 -2.05 1.52
C LEU A 5 14.15 -2.35 2.94
N ILE A 6 15.41 -2.01 3.26
CA ILE A 6 15.97 -2.15 4.61
C ILE A 6 15.27 -1.21 5.59
N LEU A 7 14.96 0.03 5.19
CA LEU A 7 14.19 0.97 6.01
C LEU A 7 12.77 0.48 6.30
N VAL A 8 12.08 -0.07 5.29
CA VAL A 8 10.74 -0.66 5.45
C VAL A 8 10.81 -1.90 6.36
N ALA A 9 11.81 -2.77 6.18
CA ALA A 9 12.03 -3.94 7.02
C ALA A 9 12.33 -3.54 8.48
N GLY A 10 13.13 -2.49 8.70
CA GLY A 10 13.38 -1.93 10.03
C GLY A 10 12.14 -1.31 10.65
N GLY A 11 11.35 -0.57 9.87
CA GLY A 11 10.07 -0.01 10.32
C GLY A 11 9.08 -1.10 10.76
N LEU A 12 9.06 -2.24 10.06
CA LEU A 12 8.20 -3.38 10.40
C LEU A 12 8.44 -3.97 11.80
N PHE A 13 9.58 -3.71 12.44
CA PHE A 13 9.77 -4.06 13.85
C PHE A 13 8.79 -3.33 14.78
N PHE A 14 8.40 -2.10 14.43
CA PHE A 14 7.47 -1.28 15.20
C PHE A 14 5.99 -1.59 14.92
N ARG A 15 5.70 -2.59 14.08
CA ARG A 15 4.32 -2.97 13.70
C ARG A 15 3.40 -3.32 14.87
N ARG A 16 3.97 -3.77 15.99
CA ARG A 16 3.20 -4.13 17.20
C ARG A 16 2.93 -2.93 18.12
N SER A 17 3.79 -1.92 18.09
CA SER A 17 3.75 -0.78 19.02
C SER A 17 3.07 0.44 18.40
N HIS A 18 3.35 0.73 17.13
CA HIS A 18 2.86 1.91 16.42
C HIS A 18 2.40 1.59 14.99
N PRO A 19 1.36 0.74 14.82
CA PRO A 19 0.91 0.30 13.49
C PRO A 19 0.47 1.46 12.58
N VAL A 20 -0.15 2.51 13.14
CA VAL A 20 -0.60 3.68 12.36
C VAL A 20 0.57 4.54 11.86
N ALA A 21 1.56 4.80 12.73
CA ALA A 21 2.75 5.56 12.36
C ALA A 21 3.58 4.83 11.30
N LEU A 22 3.62 3.50 11.37
CA LEU A 22 4.26 2.65 10.37
C LEU A 22 3.60 2.80 8.99
N VAL A 23 2.27 2.74 8.90
CA VAL A 23 1.56 2.95 7.63
C VAL A 23 1.84 4.34 7.06
N ALA A 24 1.78 5.38 7.89
CA ALA A 24 2.05 6.74 7.46
C ALA A 24 3.49 6.89 6.91
N PHE A 25 4.48 6.33 7.61
CA PHE A 25 5.87 6.32 7.16
C PHE A 25 6.04 5.59 5.83
N VAL A 26 5.49 4.37 5.72
CA VAL A 26 5.61 3.56 4.50
C VAL A 26 4.91 4.22 3.32
N ALA A 27 3.76 4.87 3.52
CA ALA A 27 3.06 5.61 2.47
C ALA A 27 3.89 6.79 1.94
N VAL A 28 4.52 7.57 2.83
CA VAL A 28 5.41 8.66 2.42
C VAL A 28 6.63 8.13 1.66
N VAL A 29 7.22 7.04 2.15
CA VAL A 29 8.36 6.40 1.48
C VAL A 29 7.95 5.91 0.09
N GLU A 30 6.82 5.23 -0.07
CA GLU A 30 6.36 4.80 -1.40
C GLU A 30 6.14 5.96 -2.36
N VAL A 31 5.53 7.05 -1.91
CA VAL A 31 5.37 8.25 -2.74
C VAL A 31 6.73 8.79 -3.20
N ALA A 32 7.70 8.89 -2.28
CA ALA A 32 9.06 9.33 -2.62
C ALA A 32 9.75 8.38 -3.60
N VAL A 33 9.58 7.06 -3.44
CA VAL A 33 10.13 6.07 -4.36
C VAL A 33 9.51 6.20 -5.75
N THR A 34 8.19 6.35 -5.83
CA THR A 34 7.46 6.50 -7.10
C THR A 34 7.87 7.76 -7.86
N LEU A 35 8.14 8.86 -7.14
CA LEU A 35 8.65 10.09 -7.75
C LEU A 35 10.10 9.93 -8.27
N LEU A 36 10.94 9.20 -7.56
CA LEU A 36 12.34 8.99 -7.94
C LEU A 36 12.52 7.93 -9.04
N HIS A 37 11.65 6.91 -9.05
CA HIS A 37 11.70 5.79 -10.01
C HIS A 37 10.28 5.43 -10.49
N PRO A 38 9.67 6.25 -11.39
CA PRO A 38 8.28 6.07 -11.82
C PRO A 38 8.01 4.74 -12.51
N TRP A 39 9.04 4.15 -13.12
CA TRP A 39 9.00 2.92 -13.91
C TRP A 39 9.72 1.74 -13.24
N GLY A 40 10.23 1.94 -12.01
CA GLY A 40 10.77 0.86 -11.22
C GLY A 40 9.64 -0.09 -10.82
N SER A 41 9.85 -1.40 -10.96
CA SER A 41 8.94 -2.43 -10.44
C SER A 41 8.90 -2.34 -8.90
N ASN A 42 8.16 -1.37 -8.39
CA ASN A 42 7.89 -1.22 -6.98
C ASN A 42 6.60 -1.97 -6.71
N VAL A 43 6.75 -3.25 -6.41
CA VAL A 43 5.69 -4.02 -5.78
C VAL A 43 5.48 -3.40 -4.40
N SER A 44 4.27 -2.91 -4.12
CA SER A 44 3.88 -2.24 -2.86
C SER A 44 3.89 -3.14 -1.61
N ALA A 45 4.89 -4.01 -1.51
CA ALA A 45 5.07 -4.97 -0.43
C ALA A 45 5.16 -4.27 0.93
N GLY A 46 5.77 -3.08 1.00
CA GLY A 46 5.81 -2.29 2.23
C GLY A 46 4.41 -1.93 2.73
N LEU A 47 3.57 -1.40 1.83
CA LEU A 47 2.19 -1.05 2.17
C LEU A 47 1.40 -2.27 2.63
N TRP A 48 1.58 -3.44 2.00
CA TRP A 48 0.88 -4.68 2.40
C TRP A 48 1.10 -5.02 3.87
N PHE A 49 2.37 -5.08 4.29
CA PHE A 49 2.68 -5.47 5.66
C PHE A 49 2.25 -4.41 6.68
N SER A 50 2.31 -3.13 6.33
CA SER A 50 1.85 -2.04 7.20
C SER A 50 0.31 -2.02 7.34
N LEU A 51 -0.42 -2.19 6.24
CA LEU A 51 -1.88 -2.21 6.21
C LEU A 51 -2.41 -3.43 6.95
N TYR A 52 -1.76 -4.58 6.79
CA TYR A 52 -2.06 -5.79 7.57
C TYR A 52 -1.88 -5.52 9.07
N ALA A 53 -0.80 -4.87 9.49
CA ALA A 53 -0.55 -4.56 10.90
C ALA A 53 -1.65 -3.67 11.51
N VAL A 54 -2.13 -2.66 10.78
CA VAL A 54 -3.28 -1.84 11.21
C VAL A 54 -4.56 -2.66 11.23
N ALA A 55 -4.81 -3.47 10.20
CA ALA A 55 -6.04 -4.23 10.04
C ALA A 55 -6.26 -5.28 11.16
N VAL A 56 -5.19 -5.84 11.72
CA VAL A 56 -5.26 -6.82 12.82
C VAL A 56 -5.54 -6.16 14.17
N VAL A 57 -5.16 -4.89 14.37
CA VAL A 57 -5.24 -4.21 15.68
C VAL A 57 -6.45 -3.27 15.76
N HIS A 58 -6.85 -2.63 14.66
CA HIS A 58 -7.89 -1.61 14.65
C HIS A 58 -9.23 -2.10 14.08
N THR A 59 -10.28 -1.30 14.31
CA THR A 59 -11.64 -1.60 13.84
C THR A 59 -11.75 -1.57 12.32
N ARG A 60 -12.69 -2.33 11.75
CA ARG A 60 -12.92 -2.42 10.28
C ARG A 60 -13.02 -1.06 9.61
N ARG A 61 -13.74 -0.11 10.22
CA ARG A 61 -13.90 1.26 9.67
C ARG A 61 -12.57 1.99 9.62
N PHE A 62 -11.78 1.92 10.68
CA PHE A 62 -10.47 2.56 10.75
C PHE A 62 -9.49 1.97 9.72
N SER A 63 -9.49 0.65 9.56
CA SER A 63 -8.65 -0.03 8.56
C SER A 63 -9.00 0.37 7.13
N LEU A 64 -10.29 0.53 6.82
CA LEU A 64 -10.75 1.01 5.50
C LEU A 64 -10.36 2.46 5.25
N ILE A 65 -10.48 3.34 6.25
CA ILE A 65 -10.03 4.74 6.15
C ILE A 65 -8.52 4.79 5.95
N THR A 66 -7.77 3.96 6.68
CA THR A 66 -6.30 3.91 6.59
C THR A 66 -5.85 3.39 5.24
N LEU A 67 -6.51 2.35 4.71
CA LEU A 67 -6.31 1.87 3.35
C LEU A 67 -6.51 3.00 2.34
N ALA A 68 -7.68 3.64 2.37
CA ALA A 68 -8.00 4.72 1.44
C ALA A 68 -6.99 5.87 1.54
N ALA A 69 -6.66 6.32 2.75
CA ALA A 69 -5.71 7.41 2.99
C ALA A 69 -4.29 7.07 2.53
N ALA A 70 -3.83 5.82 2.72
CA ALA A 70 -2.50 5.39 2.28
C ALA A 70 -2.42 5.20 0.77
N THR A 71 -3.50 4.75 0.13
CA THR A 71 -3.52 4.50 -1.33
C THR A 71 -3.87 5.73 -2.16
N ALA A 72 -4.60 6.71 -1.60
CA ALA A 72 -5.06 7.89 -2.34
C ALA A 72 -3.93 8.72 -2.97
N PRO A 73 -2.81 9.01 -2.28
CA PRO A 73 -1.71 9.77 -2.88
C PRO A 73 -1.08 9.06 -4.08
N LEU A 74 -0.88 7.74 -3.99
CA LEU A 74 -0.34 6.93 -5.08
C LEU A 74 -1.33 6.85 -6.25
N ALA A 75 -2.60 6.60 -5.97
CA ALA A 75 -3.64 6.59 -6.99
C ALA A 75 -3.73 7.93 -7.72
N LEU A 76 -3.62 9.05 -6.99
CA LEU A 76 -3.59 10.39 -7.56
C LEU A 76 -2.34 10.61 -8.42
N LEU A 77 -1.16 10.19 -7.97
CA LEU A 77 0.08 10.30 -8.76
C LEU A 77 0.00 9.50 -10.06
N TYR A 78 -0.51 8.27 -10.01
CA TYR A 78 -0.71 7.46 -11.21
C TYR A 78 -1.77 8.06 -12.13
N LEU A 79 -2.86 8.63 -11.59
CA LEU A 79 -3.88 9.30 -12.38
C LEU A 79 -3.33 10.57 -13.07
N LEU A 80 -2.54 11.38 -12.36
CA LEU A 80 -1.88 12.56 -12.92
C LEU A 80 -0.80 12.18 -13.95
N ALA A 81 -0.10 11.07 -13.76
CA ALA A 81 0.83 10.55 -14.76
C ALA A 81 0.10 10.03 -16.02
N ALA A 82 -1.14 9.55 -15.88
CA ALA A 82 -1.96 9.07 -16.99
C ALA A 82 -2.73 10.18 -17.74
N VAL A 83 -3.03 11.32 -17.09
CA VAL A 83 -3.92 12.38 -17.64
C VAL A 83 -3.25 13.76 -17.75
N GLY A 84 -2.11 13.98 -17.08
CA GLY A 84 -1.50 15.31 -16.92
C GLY A 84 -0.26 15.58 -17.79
N PRO A 85 0.19 16.85 -17.88
CA PRO A 85 1.30 17.31 -18.74
C PRO A 85 2.70 16.81 -18.31
N MET A 86 2.76 15.89 -17.35
CA MET A 86 3.96 15.12 -16.99
C MET A 86 4.48 14.23 -18.15
N GLU A 87 3.77 14.18 -19.28
CA GLU A 87 4.29 13.64 -20.54
C GLU A 87 5.44 14.47 -21.14
N ALA A 88 5.55 15.78 -20.86
CA ALA A 88 6.50 16.61 -21.63
C ALA A 88 7.92 16.68 -21.04
N SER A 89 8.07 16.59 -19.72
CA SER A 89 9.37 16.80 -19.05
C SER A 89 10.12 15.51 -18.71
N LEU A 90 9.43 14.38 -18.57
CA LEU A 90 10.01 13.09 -18.18
C LEU A 90 10.23 12.11 -19.35
N VAL A 91 9.74 12.44 -20.56
CA VAL A 91 9.72 11.55 -21.74
C VAL A 91 10.97 11.66 -22.62
N ARG A 92 11.93 12.54 -22.31
CA ARG A 92 13.10 12.76 -23.20
C ARG A 92 14.06 11.56 -23.34
N GLU A 93 13.86 10.45 -22.62
CA GLU A 93 14.85 9.36 -22.58
C GLU A 93 14.43 8.00 -23.16
N SER A 94 13.22 7.83 -23.69
CA SER A 94 12.75 6.50 -24.17
C SER A 94 12.27 6.53 -25.62
N GLY A 95 13.21 6.47 -26.56
CA GLY A 95 12.93 6.38 -28.00
C GLY A 95 12.39 5.00 -28.43
N ARG A 96 11.10 4.74 -28.25
CA ARG A 96 10.33 3.76 -29.06
C ARG A 96 8.84 3.96 -28.77
N ASN A 97 8.03 4.19 -29.81
CA ASN A 97 6.60 4.57 -29.77
C ASN A 97 5.86 4.14 -28.47
N PRO A 98 5.87 4.97 -27.40
CA PRO A 98 5.72 4.48 -26.02
C PRO A 98 4.35 4.72 -25.38
N ALA A 99 3.53 5.65 -25.89
CA ALA A 99 2.39 6.19 -25.15
C ALA A 99 1.31 5.16 -24.79
N GLU A 100 0.87 4.32 -25.72
CA GLU A 100 -0.22 3.36 -25.47
C GLU A 100 0.23 2.17 -24.61
N PHE A 101 1.45 1.65 -24.85
CA PHE A 101 1.98 0.55 -24.05
C PHE A 101 2.24 1.01 -22.61
N GLN A 102 2.71 2.24 -22.43
CA GLN A 102 2.98 2.85 -21.14
C GLN A 102 1.70 3.15 -20.35
N LEU A 103 0.62 3.59 -21.02
CA LEU A 103 -0.71 3.75 -20.42
C LEU A 103 -1.29 2.42 -19.95
N LEU A 104 -1.26 1.38 -20.78
CA LEU A 104 -1.81 0.07 -20.41
C LEU A 104 -1.02 -0.55 -19.25
N THR A 105 0.31 -0.43 -19.27
CA THR A 105 1.18 -1.01 -18.23
C THR A 105 1.05 -0.26 -16.90
N SER A 106 0.87 1.06 -16.91
CA SER A 106 0.68 1.87 -15.70
C SER A 106 -0.69 1.66 -15.06
N ILE A 107 -1.76 1.58 -15.85
CA ILE A 107 -3.11 1.23 -15.36
C ILE A 107 -3.10 -0.19 -14.76
N ALA A 108 -2.50 -1.15 -15.46
CA ALA A 108 -2.40 -2.53 -14.97
C ALA A 108 -1.60 -2.62 -13.66
N ALA A 109 -0.48 -1.91 -13.55
CA ALA A 109 0.33 -1.87 -12.33
C ALA A 109 -0.43 -1.22 -11.16
N GLY A 110 -1.07 -0.07 -11.38
CA GLY A 110 -1.86 0.62 -10.37
C GLY A 110 -3.05 -0.22 -9.89
N ALA A 111 -3.76 -0.89 -10.80
CA ALA A 111 -4.86 -1.79 -10.48
C ALA A 111 -4.39 -3.03 -9.70
N ALA A 112 -3.28 -3.64 -10.09
CA ALA A 112 -2.70 -4.78 -9.38
C ALA A 112 -2.27 -4.42 -7.96
N ILE A 113 -1.63 -3.26 -7.78
CA ILE A 113 -1.24 -2.73 -6.47
C ILE A 113 -2.49 -2.48 -5.60
N ALA A 114 -3.50 -1.81 -6.15
CA ALA A 114 -4.73 -1.50 -5.42
C ALA A 114 -5.48 -2.77 -4.99
N LEU A 115 -5.67 -3.72 -5.90
CA LEU A 115 -6.31 -5.01 -5.60
C LEU A 115 -5.53 -5.79 -4.54
N SER A 116 -4.20 -5.79 -4.62
CA SER A 116 -3.38 -6.48 -3.62
C SER A 116 -3.48 -5.83 -2.23
N ASN A 117 -3.49 -4.50 -2.15
CA ASN A 117 -3.70 -3.77 -0.88
C ASN A 117 -5.07 -4.08 -0.27
N VAL A 118 -6.10 -4.21 -1.09
CA VAL A 118 -7.46 -4.62 -0.67
C VAL A 118 -7.43 -6.04 -0.10
N ILE A 119 -6.78 -6.99 -0.77
CA ILE A 119 -6.65 -8.38 -0.30
C ILE A 119 -5.92 -8.43 1.05
N ALA A 120 -4.78 -7.76 1.17
CA ALA A 120 -4.00 -7.72 2.40
C ALA A 120 -4.80 -7.16 3.58
N THR A 121 -5.53 -6.07 3.36
CA THR A 121 -6.39 -5.44 4.37
C THR A 121 -7.57 -6.37 4.74
N GLY A 122 -8.18 -7.00 3.75
CA GLY A 122 -9.27 -7.96 3.93
C GLY A 122 -8.87 -9.17 4.79
N ILE A 123 -7.68 -9.73 4.54
CA ILE A 123 -7.13 -10.83 5.36
C ILE A 123 -6.94 -10.37 6.81
N GLY A 124 -6.37 -9.18 7.03
CA GLY A 124 -6.18 -8.64 8.39
C GLY A 124 -7.50 -8.49 9.17
N ILE A 125 -8.55 -7.97 8.52
CA ILE A 125 -9.88 -7.83 9.10
C ILE A 125 -10.47 -9.22 9.45
N SER A 126 -10.35 -10.20 8.55
CA SER A 126 -10.85 -11.57 8.77
C SER A 126 -10.17 -12.24 9.98
N VAL A 127 -8.85 -12.11 10.11
CA VAL A 127 -8.09 -12.65 11.26
C VAL A 127 -8.55 -12.01 12.58
N ARG A 128 -8.79 -10.69 12.60
CA ARG A 128 -9.30 -10.00 13.80
C ARG A 128 -10.68 -10.51 14.19
N GLN A 129 -11.59 -10.62 13.23
CA GLN A 129 -12.96 -11.10 13.48
C GLN A 129 -12.95 -12.53 14.05
N ARG A 130 -12.05 -13.39 13.56
CA ARG A 130 -11.89 -14.75 14.11
C ARG A 130 -11.38 -14.74 15.55
N ARG A 131 -10.41 -13.88 15.89
CA ARG A 131 -9.90 -13.76 17.26
C ARG A 131 -10.96 -13.24 18.23
N GLU A 132 -11.77 -12.28 17.81
CA GLU A 132 -12.91 -11.77 18.61
C GLU A 132 -13.89 -12.90 18.91
N HIS A 133 -14.22 -13.73 17.90
CA HIS A 133 -15.11 -14.86 18.09
C HIS A 133 -14.53 -15.94 19.02
N GLU A 134 -13.24 -16.28 18.88
CA GLU A 134 -12.57 -17.23 19.78
C GLU A 134 -12.52 -16.71 21.23
N GLN A 135 -12.35 -15.39 21.42
CA GLN A 135 -12.40 -14.76 22.74
C GLN A 135 -13.80 -14.78 23.36
N GLU A 136 -14.85 -14.56 22.57
CA GLU A 136 -16.25 -14.67 23.02
C GLU A 136 -16.57 -16.10 23.48
N VAL A 137 -16.16 -17.11 22.69
CA VAL A 137 -16.35 -18.52 23.02
C VAL A 137 -15.59 -18.90 24.30
N ALA A 138 -14.32 -18.48 24.42
CA ALA A 138 -13.53 -18.72 25.63
C ALA A 138 -14.16 -18.04 26.87
N ALA A 139 -14.72 -16.84 26.70
CA ALA A 139 -15.41 -16.14 27.78
C ALA A 139 -16.74 -16.80 28.19
N TRP A 140 -17.44 -17.48 27.26
CA TRP A 140 -18.59 -18.32 27.63
C TRP A 140 -18.17 -19.60 28.34
N ALA A 141 -17.07 -20.24 27.93
CA ALA A 141 -16.58 -21.46 28.59
C ALA A 141 -16.04 -21.21 30.01
N ALA A 142 -15.61 -19.98 30.31
CA ALA A 142 -15.11 -19.58 31.62
C ALA A 142 -16.21 -19.07 32.59
N ARG A 143 -17.45 -18.90 32.12
CA ARG A 143 -18.62 -18.52 32.91
C ARG A 143 -19.44 -19.75 33.28
#